data_AF-A0A7J4R8F4-F1
#
_entry.id   AF-A0A7J4R8F4-F1
#
_cell.length_a   1.000
_cell.length_b   1.000
_cell.length_c   1.000
_cell.angle_alpha   90.00
_cell.angle_beta   90.00
_cell.angle_gamma   90.00
#
_symmetry.space_group_name_H-M   'P 1'
#
loop_
_entity.id
_entity.type
_entity.pdbx_description
1 polymer ?
#
loop_
_entity_poly.entity_id
_entity_poly.type
_entity_poly.pdbx_seq_one_letter_code
_entity_poly.pdbx_strand_id
1 'polypeptide(L)'
;MGDEARNLDYLFVLKALDEIPFGVGRRLLIDFLQGKKTNESIARNRLHLKKSFASMAYSKDEINSLIDNLLMNGLIQLTSINGNKFWKVLELTAKGGREISNPSLYKKKLAFNFRETRTMITEEDKLLFDALAGFLHEFNDGQKKSTTSNKKHILCIAGAGTG
;
A
#
# COMPACT_ATOMS: atom_id res chain seq x y z
N MET A 1 7.06 -4.66 23.53
CA MET A 1 7.90 -3.51 23.17
C MET A 1 8.53 -3.60 21.76
N GLY A 2 8.15 -4.58 20.92
CA GLY A 2 8.78 -4.81 19.60
C GLY A 2 8.03 -4.25 18.37
N ASP A 3 6.75 -3.92 18.49
CA ASP A 3 5.93 -3.51 17.34
C ASP A 3 6.00 -2.00 17.02
N GLU A 4 6.34 -1.14 17.98
CA GLU A 4 6.43 0.31 17.74
C GLU A 4 7.62 0.69 16.85
N ALA A 5 8.74 -0.04 16.94
CA ALA A 5 9.94 0.22 16.14
C ALA A 5 9.72 -0.05 14.65
N ARG A 6 9.07 -1.18 14.30
CA ARG A 6 8.71 -1.51 12.90
C ARG A 6 7.73 -0.50 12.30
N ASN A 7 6.94 0.16 13.14
CA ASN A 7 5.84 1.02 12.71
C ASN A 7 6.26 2.39 12.18
N LEU A 8 7.51 2.82 12.38
CA LEU A 8 8.03 4.08 11.83
C LEU A 8 9.04 3.87 10.70
N ASP A 9 9.27 2.63 10.27
CA ASP A 9 10.30 2.33 9.27
C ASP A 9 9.98 2.92 7.89
N TYR A 10 8.70 3.16 7.59
CA TYR A 10 8.30 3.88 6.39
C TYR A 10 8.86 5.32 6.34
N LEU A 11 9.19 5.91 7.50
CA LEU A 11 9.82 7.24 7.55
C LEU A 11 11.22 7.23 6.93
N PHE A 12 11.95 6.11 6.96
CA PHE A 12 13.24 6.00 6.28
C PHE A 12 13.06 6.10 4.75
N VAL A 13 11.98 5.54 4.22
CA VAL A 13 11.64 5.67 2.79
C VAL A 13 11.32 7.13 2.45
N LEU A 14 10.55 7.82 3.29
CA LEU A 14 10.22 9.24 3.08
C LEU A 14 11.46 10.14 3.19
N LYS A 15 12.31 9.93 4.20
CA LYS A 15 13.57 10.66 4.38
C LYS A 15 14.55 10.41 3.23
N ALA A 16 14.63 9.18 2.72
CA ALA A 16 15.45 8.86 1.56
C ALA A 16 15.01 9.65 0.32
N LEU A 17 13.70 9.76 0.08
CA LEU A 17 13.17 10.56 -1.04
C LEU A 17 13.42 12.07 -0.87
N ASP A 18 13.45 12.57 0.36
CA ASP A 18 13.78 13.97 0.66
C ASP A 18 15.29 14.25 0.53
N GLU A 19 16.15 13.29 0.89
CA GLU A 19 17.61 13.41 0.84
C GLU A 19 18.21 13.34 -0.58
N ILE A 20 17.51 12.67 -1.52
CA ILE A 20 17.95 12.46 -2.89
C ILE A 20 17.46 13.63 -3.77
N PRO A 21 18.35 14.43 -4.37
CA PRO A 21 17.97 15.69 -5.02
C PRO A 21 17.38 15.55 -6.44
N PHE A 22 16.92 14.35 -6.81
CA PHE A 22 16.38 14.05 -8.13
C PHE A 22 15.32 12.96 -8.05
N GLY A 23 14.44 12.89 -9.05
CA GLY A 23 13.42 11.85 -9.12
C GLY A 23 14.01 10.45 -9.14
N VAL A 24 13.58 9.60 -8.21
CA VAL A 24 14.17 8.26 -8.00
C VAL A 24 13.21 7.18 -8.49
N GLY A 25 13.71 6.28 -9.34
CA GLY A 25 12.97 5.07 -9.69
C GLY A 25 12.94 4.07 -8.53
N ARG A 26 11.89 3.25 -8.46
CA ARG A 26 11.70 2.24 -7.40
C ARG A 26 12.93 1.35 -7.14
N ARG A 27 13.59 0.88 -8.22
CA ARG A 27 14.79 0.03 -8.11
C ARG A 27 15.95 0.76 -7.40
N LEU A 28 16.21 2.01 -7.78
CA LEU A 28 17.30 2.79 -7.21
C LEU A 28 17.03 3.11 -5.72
N LEU A 29 15.78 3.42 -5.38
CA LEU A 29 15.39 3.67 -3.99
C LEU A 29 15.63 2.44 -3.11
N ILE A 30 15.25 1.25 -3.59
CA ILE A 30 15.48 -0.01 -2.86
C ILE A 30 16.98 -0.27 -2.70
N ASP A 31 17.75 -0.14 -3.78
CA ASP A 31 19.21 -0.38 -3.73
C ASP A 31 19.91 0.62 -2.79
N PHE A 32 19.42 1.86 -2.72
CA PHE A 32 19.89 2.90 -1.80
C PHE A 32 19.60 2.54 -0.34
N LEU A 33 18.35 2.16 -0.03
CA LEU A 33 17.92 1.79 1.31
C LEU A 33 18.62 0.53 1.83
N GLN A 34 18.91 -0.43 0.94
CA GLN A 34 19.64 -1.66 1.25
C GLN A 34 21.17 -1.48 1.26
N GLY A 35 21.70 -0.32 0.88
CA GLY A 35 23.13 -0.07 0.92
C GLY A 35 23.95 -0.73 -0.20
N LYS A 36 23.32 -1.04 -1.35
CA LYS A 36 23.98 -1.74 -2.47
C LYS A 36 24.90 -0.79 -3.26
N LYS A 37 26.14 -0.66 -2.80
CA LYS A 37 27.18 0.16 -3.45
C LYS A 37 27.54 -0.28 -4.87
N THR A 38 27.15 -1.49 -5.28
CA THR A 38 27.35 -2.01 -6.64
C THR A 38 26.53 -1.27 -7.70
N ASN A 39 25.50 -0.52 -7.31
CA ASN A 39 24.69 0.24 -8.25
C ASN A 39 25.45 1.49 -8.75
N GLU A 40 25.68 1.58 -10.06
CA GLU A 40 26.40 2.68 -10.70
C GLU A 40 25.79 4.06 -10.37
N SER A 41 24.46 4.16 -10.26
CA SER A 41 23.80 5.43 -9.94
C SER A 41 24.09 5.89 -8.51
N ILE A 42 24.28 4.95 -7.57
CA ILE A 42 24.64 5.25 -6.18
C ILE A 42 26.08 5.75 -6.10
N ALA A 43 27.00 5.10 -6.83
CA ALA A 43 28.39 5.53 -6.90
C ALA A 43 28.53 6.90 -7.57
N ARG A 44 27.92 7.06 -8.76
CA ARG A 44 27.99 8.29 -9.57
C ARG A 44 27.46 9.52 -8.83
N ASN A 45 26.34 9.38 -8.12
CA ASN A 45 25.72 10.48 -7.40
C ASN A 45 26.16 10.59 -5.93
N ARG A 46 27.18 9.81 -5.52
CA ARG A 46 27.72 9.77 -4.14
C ARG A 46 26.62 9.56 -3.08
N LEU A 47 25.59 8.79 -3.41
CA LEU A 47 24.45 8.57 -2.52
C LEU A 47 24.86 7.79 -1.25
N HIS A 48 25.96 7.04 -1.30
CA HIS A 48 26.51 6.33 -0.15
C HIS A 48 26.94 7.24 1.02
N LEU A 49 27.06 8.56 0.81
CA LEU A 49 27.38 9.55 1.86
C LEU A 49 26.13 10.10 2.56
N LYS A 50 24.93 9.76 2.07
CA LYS A 50 23.66 10.25 2.61
C LYS A 50 23.29 9.46 3.88
N LYS A 51 22.56 10.10 4.80
CA LYS A 51 22.24 9.52 6.12
C LYS A 51 21.31 8.32 5.99
N SER A 52 20.40 8.37 5.03
CA SER A 52 19.44 7.30 4.80
C SER A 52 20.00 6.13 3.96
N PHE A 53 21.27 6.16 3.56
CA PHE A 53 21.89 5.06 2.83
C PHE A 53 22.10 3.84 3.74
N ALA A 54 21.78 2.64 3.23
CA ALA A 54 21.86 1.40 4.02
C ALA A 54 21.04 1.44 5.32
N SER A 55 20.00 2.28 5.38
CA SER A 55 19.18 2.46 6.58
C SER A 55 18.21 1.31 6.86
N MET A 56 18.00 0.41 5.89
CA MET A 56 17.01 -0.65 5.99
C MET A 56 17.60 -2.04 5.69
N ALA A 57 17.55 -2.93 6.68
CA ALA A 57 17.92 -4.34 6.55
C ALA A 57 16.74 -5.23 6.10
N TYR A 58 15.84 -4.66 5.30
CA TYR A 58 14.63 -5.32 4.80
C TYR A 58 14.88 -6.02 3.47
N SER A 59 14.09 -7.07 3.20
CA SER A 59 14.04 -7.69 1.88
C SER A 59 13.47 -6.73 0.84
N LYS A 60 13.73 -7.03 -0.43
CA LYS A 60 13.21 -6.23 -1.56
C LYS A 60 11.67 -6.15 -1.54
N ASP A 61 11.02 -7.24 -1.18
CA ASP A 61 9.55 -7.36 -1.19
C ASP A 61 8.90 -6.61 -0.04
N GLU A 62 9.53 -6.59 1.13
CA GLU A 62 9.08 -5.76 2.25
C GLU A 62 9.20 -4.27 1.95
N ILE A 63 10.33 -3.84 1.36
CA ILE A 63 10.50 -2.43 0.95
C ILE A 63 9.47 -2.06 -0.13
N ASN A 64 9.23 -2.95 -1.10
CA ASN A 64 8.17 -2.75 -2.09
C ASN A 64 6.80 -2.56 -1.43
N SER A 65 6.47 -3.41 -0.47
CA SER A 65 5.20 -3.34 0.26
C SER A 65 5.08 -2.02 1.04
N LEU A 66 6.18 -1.51 1.61
CA LEU A 66 6.20 -0.18 2.25
C LEU A 66 5.95 0.93 1.24
N ILE A 67 6.62 0.90 0.08
CA ILE A 67 6.42 1.88 -1.00
C ILE A 67 4.95 1.85 -1.48
N ASP A 68 4.36 0.67 -1.65
CA ASP A 68 2.98 0.52 -2.08
C ASP A 68 2.00 1.10 -1.04
N ASN A 69 2.24 0.83 0.24
CA ASN A 69 1.48 1.44 1.33
C ASN A 69 1.58 2.97 1.31
N LEU A 70 2.76 3.53 1.05
CA LEU A 70 2.97 4.98 0.98
C LEU A 70 2.25 5.60 -0.24
N LEU A 71 2.24 4.93 -1.38
CA LEU A 71 1.49 5.33 -2.58
C LEU A 71 -0.02 5.33 -2.31
N MET A 72 -0.55 4.24 -1.76
CA MET A 72 -1.98 4.10 -1.43
C MET A 72 -2.44 5.20 -0.45
N ASN A 73 -1.58 5.62 0.46
CA ASN A 73 -1.88 6.68 1.42
C ASN A 73 -1.59 8.10 0.89
N GLY A 74 -1.12 8.25 -0.35
CA GLY A 74 -0.82 9.54 -0.98
C GLY A 74 0.33 10.31 -0.32
N LEU A 75 1.25 9.60 0.34
CA LEU A 75 2.46 10.20 0.93
C LEU A 75 3.58 10.36 -0.11
N ILE A 76 3.59 9.46 -1.09
CA ILE A 76 4.45 9.53 -2.27
C ILE A 76 3.59 9.36 -3.52
N GLN A 77 4.11 9.79 -4.65
CA GLN A 77 3.41 9.71 -5.93
C GLN A 77 4.37 9.29 -7.06
N LEU A 78 3.81 8.71 -8.11
CA LEU A 78 4.54 8.41 -9.35
C LEU A 78 4.36 9.57 -10.33
N THR A 79 5.42 10.31 -10.60
CA THR A 79 5.45 11.38 -11.60
C THR A 79 6.28 10.98 -12.81
N SER A 80 5.99 11.59 -13.96
CA SER A 80 6.81 11.44 -15.15
C SER A 80 7.82 12.57 -15.22
N ILE A 81 9.05 12.28 -15.65
CA ILE A 81 10.08 13.32 -15.82
C ILE A 81 9.72 14.22 -17.01
N ASN A 82 9.92 15.53 -16.84
CA ASN A 82 9.78 16.50 -17.93
C ASN A 82 10.73 16.15 -19.09
N GLY A 83 10.14 15.88 -20.26
CA GLY A 83 10.87 15.46 -21.46
C GLY A 83 10.78 13.96 -21.77
N ASN A 84 10.41 13.11 -20.80
CA ASN A 84 10.19 11.68 -21.06
C ASN A 84 9.01 11.11 -20.26
N LYS A 85 7.85 11.04 -20.90
CA LYS A 85 6.60 10.55 -20.28
C LYS A 85 6.67 9.09 -19.83
N PHE A 86 7.53 8.28 -20.44
CA PHE A 86 7.68 6.85 -20.12
C PHE A 86 8.45 6.61 -18.83
N TRP A 87 9.26 7.56 -18.38
CA TRP A 87 10.05 7.40 -17.16
C TRP A 87 9.24 7.83 -15.95
N LYS A 88 8.89 6.85 -15.12
CA LYS A 88 8.17 7.05 -13.86
C LYS A 88 9.16 7.11 -12.70
N VAL A 89 9.08 8.19 -11.93
CA VAL A 89 9.87 8.41 -10.72
C VAL A 89 8.95 8.57 -9.52
N LEU A 90 9.47 8.20 -8.35
CA LEU A 90 8.81 8.42 -7.07
C LEU A 90 9.20 9.80 -6.54
N GLU A 91 8.18 10.57 -6.17
CA GLU A 91 8.34 11.88 -5.54
C GLU A 91 7.54 11.97 -4.25
N LEU A 92 8.06 12.77 -3.32
CA LEU A 92 7.39 13.09 -2.07
C LEU A 92 6.22 14.04 -2.33
N THR A 93 5.05 13.78 -1.74
CA THR A 93 3.95 14.76 -1.78
C THR A 93 4.11 15.79 -0.66
N ALA A 94 3.40 16.92 -0.74
CA ALA A 94 3.31 17.88 0.37
C ALA A 94 2.75 17.26 1.67
N LYS A 95 2.02 16.14 1.56
CA LYS A 95 1.56 15.34 2.70
C LYS A 95 2.70 14.47 3.24
N GLY A 96 3.47 13.81 2.37
CA GLY A 96 4.67 13.06 2.74
C GLY A 96 5.72 13.90 3.46
N GLY A 97 5.96 15.14 3.02
CA GLY A 97 6.89 16.06 3.70
C GLY A 97 6.47 16.41 5.13
N ARG A 98 5.17 16.66 5.33
CA ARG A 98 4.62 16.90 6.67
C ARG A 98 4.70 15.65 7.55
N GLU A 99 4.52 14.48 6.95
CA GLU A 99 4.58 13.19 7.65
C GLU A 99 5.97 12.89 8.21
N ILE A 100 7.05 13.33 7.56
CA ILE A 100 8.43 13.22 8.08
C ILE A 100 8.56 13.97 9.41
N SER A 101 7.92 15.13 9.54
CA SER A 101 8.00 16.00 10.72
C SER A 101 7.01 15.61 11.81
N ASN A 102 5.81 15.15 11.43
CA ASN A 102 4.75 14.76 12.36
C ASN A 102 4.08 13.44 11.91
N PRO A 103 4.62 12.27 12.33
CA PRO A 103 4.12 10.96 11.93
C PRO A 103 2.67 10.73 12.37
N SER A 104 1.79 10.46 11.40
CA SER A 104 0.33 10.36 11.57
C SER A 104 -0.30 9.15 10.85
N LEU A 105 0.40 8.54 9.88
CA LEU A 105 -0.06 7.43 9.04
C LEU A 105 -0.54 6.24 9.86
N TYR A 106 0.18 5.93 10.94
CA TYR A 106 -0.15 4.82 11.84
C TYR A 106 -1.54 4.98 12.48
N LYS A 107 -1.92 6.20 12.85
CA LYS A 107 -3.26 6.49 13.40
C LYS A 107 -4.37 6.16 12.39
N LYS A 108 -4.09 6.31 11.09
CA LYS A 108 -5.02 5.95 10.01
C LYS A 108 -5.05 4.45 9.75
N LYS A 109 -3.91 3.76 9.79
CA LYS A 109 -3.85 2.30 9.60
C LYS A 109 -4.55 1.55 10.75
N LEU A 110 -4.44 2.04 11.98
CA LEU A 110 -5.23 1.56 13.14
C LEU A 110 -6.74 1.81 12.97
N ALA A 111 -7.14 2.89 12.31
CA ALA A 111 -8.55 3.14 11.99
C ALA A 111 -9.07 2.16 10.92
N PHE A 112 -8.20 1.68 10.03
CA PHE A 112 -8.46 0.68 8.99
C PHE A 112 -8.00 -0.74 9.40
N ASN A 113 -8.20 -1.12 10.66
CA ASN A 113 -8.11 -2.53 11.06
C ASN A 113 -9.18 -3.33 10.31
N PHE A 114 -8.82 -3.82 9.13
CA PHE A 114 -9.61 -4.80 8.38
C PHE A 114 -9.80 -6.01 9.28
N ARG A 115 -10.96 -6.08 9.92
CA ARG A 115 -11.37 -7.27 10.65
C ARG A 115 -11.80 -8.28 9.61
N GLU A 116 -10.95 -9.29 9.40
CA GLU A 116 -11.31 -10.48 8.66
C GLU A 116 -12.47 -11.15 9.40
N THR A 117 -13.68 -10.75 9.05
CA THR A 117 -14.89 -11.21 9.71
C THR A 117 -15.25 -12.50 9.00
N ARG A 118 -15.03 -13.64 9.65
CA ARG A 118 -15.43 -14.93 9.07
C ARG A 118 -16.93 -14.90 8.79
N THR A 119 -17.30 -15.26 7.57
CA THR A 119 -18.71 -15.38 7.16
C THR A 119 -19.38 -16.45 8.02
N MET A 120 -20.22 -16.02 8.97
CA MET A 120 -21.07 -16.91 9.74
C MET A 120 -22.43 -17.02 9.05
N ILE A 121 -22.86 -18.25 8.76
CA ILE A 121 -24.20 -18.54 8.24
C ILE A 121 -25.14 -18.58 9.44
N THR A 122 -26.13 -17.69 9.45
CA THR A 122 -27.14 -17.59 10.50
C THR A 122 -28.39 -18.40 10.14
N GLU A 123 -29.27 -18.66 11.11
CA GLU A 123 -30.54 -19.37 10.84
C GLU A 123 -31.47 -18.58 9.89
N GLU A 124 -31.43 -17.25 9.95
CA GLU A 124 -32.16 -16.37 9.01
C GLU A 124 -31.67 -16.57 7.57
N ASP A 125 -30.37 -16.81 7.37
CA ASP A 125 -29.81 -17.08 6.05
C ASP A 125 -30.31 -18.41 5.50
N LYS A 126 -30.46 -19.44 6.35
CA LYS A 126 -30.99 -20.74 5.92
C LYS A 126 -32.43 -20.62 5.44
N LEU A 127 -33.28 -19.88 6.16
CA LEU A 127 -34.65 -19.60 5.74
C LEU A 127 -34.69 -18.86 4.39
N LEU A 128 -33.75 -17.93 4.18
CA LEU A 128 -33.61 -17.22 2.91
C LEU A 128 -33.15 -18.15 1.77
N PHE A 129 -32.22 -19.06 2.06
CA PHE A 129 -31.72 -20.05 1.09
C PHE A 129 -32.82 -21.00 0.66
N ASP A 130 -33.67 -21.43 1.59
CA ASP A 130 -34.82 -22.30 1.31
C ASP A 130 -35.88 -21.57 0.49
N ALA A 131 -36.18 -20.30 0.81
CA ALA A 131 -37.12 -19.49 0.04
C ALA A 131 -36.66 -19.24 -1.41
N LEU A 132 -35.34 -19.20 -1.64
CA LEU A 132 -34.71 -18.98 -2.94
C LEU A 132 -34.13 -20.27 -3.55
N ALA A 133 -34.52 -21.45 -3.04
CA ALA A 133 -33.92 -22.73 -3.42
C ALA A 133 -33.96 -22.99 -4.93
N GLY A 134 -35.02 -22.56 -5.63
CA GLY A 134 -35.13 -22.70 -7.08
C GLY A 134 -33.97 -22.06 -7.86
N PHE A 135 -33.40 -20.96 -7.34
CA PHE A 135 -32.24 -20.28 -7.94
C PHE A 135 -30.92 -20.69 -7.27
N LEU A 136 -30.94 -21.03 -5.98
CA LEU A 136 -29.74 -21.23 -5.18
C LEU A 136 -29.27 -22.68 -5.04
N HIS A 137 -29.99 -23.65 -5.60
CA HIS A 137 -29.74 -25.09 -5.38
C HIS A 137 -28.34 -25.57 -5.84
N GLU A 138 -27.73 -24.95 -6.86
CA GLU A 138 -26.41 -25.34 -7.36
C GLU A 138 -25.24 -24.78 -6.54
N PHE A 139 -25.51 -23.84 -5.64
CA PHE A 139 -24.47 -23.17 -4.86
C PHE A 139 -24.25 -23.83 -3.51
N ASN A 140 -23.03 -23.76 -2.97
CA ASN A 140 -22.78 -24.09 -1.57
C ASN A 140 -23.19 -22.94 -0.65
N ASP A 141 -23.34 -23.18 0.66
CA ASP A 141 -23.88 -22.17 1.57
C ASP A 141 -23.03 -20.90 1.68
N GLY A 142 -21.70 -21.02 1.50
CA GLY A 142 -20.82 -19.85 1.43
C GLY A 142 -21.11 -18.98 0.20
N GLN A 143 -21.34 -19.61 -0.95
CA GLN A 143 -21.74 -18.93 -2.18
C GLN A 143 -23.16 -18.35 -2.06
N LYS A 144 -24.12 -19.10 -1.50
CA LYS A 144 -25.48 -18.59 -1.25
C LYS A 144 -25.45 -17.34 -0.39
N LYS A 145 -24.62 -17.32 0.67
CA LYS A 145 -24.44 -16.16 1.55
C LYS A 145 -23.78 -14.97 0.84
N SER A 146 -22.89 -15.23 -0.12
CA SER A 146 -22.22 -14.18 -0.90
C SER A 146 -23.14 -13.56 -1.95
N THR A 147 -24.07 -14.34 -2.51
CA THR A 147 -25.00 -13.91 -3.55
C THR A 147 -26.23 -13.19 -2.98
N THR A 148 -26.60 -13.50 -1.73
CA THR A 148 -27.78 -12.93 -1.07
C THR A 148 -27.39 -11.82 -0.10
N SER A 149 -28.17 -10.74 -0.07
CA SER A 149 -28.00 -9.63 0.87
C SER A 149 -29.35 -9.24 1.45
N ASN A 150 -29.50 -9.34 2.77
CA ASN A 150 -30.67 -8.91 3.51
C ASN A 150 -30.60 -7.41 3.94
N LYS A 151 -29.59 -6.68 3.48
CA LYS A 151 -29.39 -5.28 3.85
C LYS A 151 -30.42 -4.39 3.14
N LYS A 152 -31.10 -3.54 3.91
CA LYS A 152 -32.05 -2.52 3.41
C LYS A 152 -31.41 -1.52 2.44
N HIS A 153 -30.12 -1.22 2.64
CA HIS A 153 -29.35 -0.30 1.80
C HIS A 153 -28.16 -1.05 1.20
N ILE A 154 -28.15 -1.17 -0.12
CA ILE A 154 -27.07 -1.80 -0.87
C ILE A 154 -26.29 -0.69 -1.57
N LEU A 155 -24.98 -0.62 -1.33
CA LEU A 155 -24.09 0.29 -2.03
C LEU A 155 -23.59 -0.41 -3.30
N CYS A 156 -24.07 0.05 -4.45
CA CYS A 156 -23.57 -0.38 -5.75
C CYS A 156 -22.46 0.57 -6.21
N ILE A 157 -21.23 0.06 -6.33
CA ILE A 157 -20.11 0.80 -6.91
C ILE A 157 -19.84 0.21 -8.29
N ALA A 158 -20.31 0.90 -9.33
CA ALA A 158 -19.98 0.56 -10.70
C ALA A 158 -18.70 1.30 -11.12
N GLY A 159 -17.64 0.55 -11.44
CA GLY A 159 -16.43 1.11 -12.02
C GLY A 159 -16.65 1.41 -13.51
N ALA A 160 -16.50 2.66 -13.93
CA ALA A 160 -16.41 3.01 -15.34
C ALA A 160 -15.02 2.61 -15.86
N GLY A 161 -14.89 1.37 -16.34
CA GLY A 161 -13.70 0.94 -17.07
C GLY A 161 -13.69 1.57 -18.46
N THR A 162 -12.76 2.50 -18.71
CA THR A 162 -12.34 2.82 -20.08
C THR A 162 -11.44 1.67 -20.51
N GLY A 163 -11.99 0.74 -21.30
CA GLY A 163 -11.27 -0.40 -21.87
C GLY A 163 -10.07 0.01 -22.72
#